data_AF-A0A011UJX1-F1
#
_entry.id   AF-A0A011UJX1-F1
#
_cell.length_a   1.000
_cell.length_b   1.000
_cell.length_c   1.000
_cell.angle_alpha   90.00
_cell.angle_beta   90.00
_cell.angle_gamma   90.00
#
_symmetry.space_group_name_H-M   'P 1'
#
loop_
_entity.id
_entity.type
_entity.pdbx_description
1 polymer ?
#
loop_
_entity_poly.entity_id
_entity_poly.type
_entity_poly.pdbx_seq_one_letter_code
_entity_poly.pdbx_strand_id
1 'polypeptide(L)'
;MKMKILTAAVIAAMLTLTACGETDKADTISDKPAETTTTTATSEEVTTETTPAVETTVTTTTEATTTTSATTTTAPAPAEPEKEEFKLAEGLSEKYVDFDNMALECNGHIFKFGEATVQDLLDAGVELFSDELDDDHVAYYDDVEAQVKVNDTIRADLTFAPWSESSNARDCVLWRFKINLINSPYDKVTWGTNYGEGMVHTNIPLRLKKDELIANSGEPVDMHSGSIGGSLICKYTAPSFKTPDRDDQRAEIEFTFYNGDLATIFFSAHETQY
;
A
#
# COMPACT_ATOMS: atom_id res chain seq x y z
N MET A 1 16.60 48.20 17.67
CA MET A 1 15.46 49.14 17.84
C MET A 1 14.65 49.17 16.56
N LYS A 2 13.31 49.19 16.70
CA LYS A 2 12.23 49.22 15.68
C LYS A 2 11.72 47.86 15.18
N MET A 3 10.86 47.29 16.01
CA MET A 3 9.70 46.47 15.61
C MET A 3 8.88 47.22 14.56
N LYS A 4 8.33 46.48 13.58
CA LYS A 4 7.15 46.91 12.82
C LYS A 4 5.99 46.00 13.19
N ILE A 5 4.89 46.67 13.43
CA ILE A 5 3.64 46.24 14.03
C ILE A 5 2.54 46.36 12.95
N LEU A 6 1.48 45.55 13.08
CA LEU A 6 0.15 45.61 12.42
C LEU A 6 0.11 45.13 10.95
N THR A 7 -0.88 44.34 10.51
CA THR A 7 -2.32 44.59 10.71
C THR A 7 -3.12 43.30 10.46
N ALA A 8 -4.03 42.97 11.38
CA ALA A 8 -5.09 41.98 11.17
C ALA A 8 -6.27 42.64 10.46
N ALA A 9 -6.84 41.96 9.45
CA ALA A 9 -8.10 42.34 8.84
C ALA A 9 -9.12 41.22 9.06
N VAL A 10 -10.11 41.52 9.90
CA VAL A 10 -11.33 40.72 10.11
C VAL A 10 -12.25 40.94 8.92
N ILE A 11 -12.67 39.88 8.24
CA ILE A 11 -13.81 39.93 7.31
C ILE A 11 -14.92 39.07 7.90
N ALA A 12 -15.89 39.75 8.52
CA ALA A 12 -17.18 39.18 8.82
C ALA A 12 -18.14 39.53 7.68
N ALA A 13 -18.74 38.52 7.05
CA ALA A 13 -19.88 38.70 6.17
C ALA A 13 -20.92 37.63 6.52
N MET A 14 -21.97 38.08 7.22
CA MET A 14 -23.20 37.32 7.43
C MET A 14 -23.99 37.28 6.13
N LEU A 15 -24.46 36.10 5.74
CA LEU A 15 -25.54 35.95 4.78
C LEU A 15 -26.63 35.11 5.42
N THR A 16 -27.64 35.80 5.95
CA THR A 16 -28.97 35.24 6.20
C THR A 16 -29.82 35.52 4.97
N LEU A 17 -30.33 34.45 4.34
CA LEU A 17 -31.52 34.54 3.48
C LEU A 17 -32.59 33.59 4.00
N THR A 18 -33.76 34.20 4.20
CA THR A 18 -35.02 33.66 4.68
C THR A 18 -35.87 33.05 3.55
N ALA A 19 -36.61 32.01 3.94
CA ALA A 19 -38.03 31.74 3.62
C ALA A 19 -38.44 31.29 2.20
N CYS A 20 -39.03 30.09 2.10
CA CYS A 20 -40.49 29.86 1.99
C CYS A 20 -40.80 28.48 1.41
N GLY A 21 -41.78 27.78 2.00
CA GLY A 21 -42.64 26.84 1.27
C GLY A 21 -42.80 25.43 1.85
N GLU A 22 -43.68 25.28 2.85
CA GLU A 22 -44.54 24.08 3.00
C GLU A 22 -45.37 23.92 1.72
N THR A 23 -45.60 22.73 1.17
CA THR A 23 -46.68 21.74 1.46
C THR A 23 -46.41 20.63 0.41
N ASP A 24 -46.37 19.34 0.68
CA ASP A 24 -47.53 18.45 0.78
C ASP A 24 -47.07 17.10 1.31
N LYS A 25 -47.83 16.56 2.27
CA LYS A 25 -47.73 15.18 2.74
C LYS A 25 -49.07 14.51 2.47
N ALA A 26 -48.96 13.23 2.10
CA ALA A 26 -49.96 12.17 2.11
C ALA A 26 -50.74 11.92 0.82
N ASP A 27 -50.34 10.84 0.13
CA ASP A 27 -51.24 9.81 -0.39
C ASP A 27 -50.38 8.53 -0.59
N THR A 28 -50.52 7.54 0.31
CA THR A 28 -51.40 6.35 0.27
C THR A 28 -50.79 5.10 -0.41
N ILE A 29 -50.58 4.07 0.42
CA ILE A 29 -51.02 2.66 0.24
C ILE A 29 -50.29 1.80 -0.80
N SER A 30 -49.49 0.82 -0.35
CA SER A 30 -49.85 -0.62 -0.42
C SER A 30 -48.70 -1.57 -0.05
N ASP A 31 -48.92 -2.29 1.05
CA ASP A 31 -48.39 -3.63 1.26
C ASP A 31 -48.96 -4.61 0.23
N LYS A 32 -48.11 -5.47 -0.32
CA LYS A 32 -48.48 -6.83 -0.74
C LYS A 32 -47.25 -7.75 -0.70
N PRO A 33 -47.26 -8.81 0.13
CA PRO A 33 -46.37 -9.95 -0.02
C PRO A 33 -47.08 -11.13 -0.73
N ALA A 34 -46.31 -12.19 -0.96
CA ALA A 34 -46.62 -13.46 -1.65
C ALA A 34 -46.16 -13.47 -3.13
N GLU A 35 -45.48 -14.49 -3.64
CA GLU A 35 -45.59 -15.90 -3.28
C GLU A 35 -44.40 -16.72 -3.83
N THR A 36 -44.07 -17.74 -3.05
CA THR A 36 -43.24 -18.93 -3.27
C THR A 36 -43.17 -19.49 -4.70
N THR A 37 -42.01 -20.02 -5.09
CA THR A 37 -41.96 -21.29 -5.86
C THR A 37 -40.71 -22.10 -5.53
N THR A 38 -40.94 -23.27 -4.94
CA THR A 38 -40.00 -24.37 -4.72
C THR A 38 -39.92 -25.20 -5.99
N THR A 39 -38.74 -25.65 -6.40
CA THR A 39 -38.59 -26.92 -7.16
C THR A 39 -37.27 -27.59 -6.81
N THR A 40 -37.36 -28.90 -6.65
CA THR A 40 -36.45 -29.84 -6.01
C THR A 40 -35.78 -30.74 -7.04
N ALA A 41 -34.53 -31.13 -6.72
CA ALA A 41 -33.78 -32.35 -7.09
C ALA A 41 -33.41 -32.64 -8.56
N THR A 42 -32.13 -32.99 -8.77
CA THR A 42 -31.75 -34.38 -9.12
C THR A 42 -30.25 -34.61 -8.92
N SER A 43 -29.90 -35.86 -8.63
CA SER A 43 -28.59 -36.41 -8.25
C SER A 43 -27.93 -37.18 -9.41
N GLU A 44 -26.66 -37.55 -9.17
CA GLU A 44 -25.79 -38.54 -9.87
C GLU A 44 -25.16 -38.04 -11.19
N GLU A 45 -23.86 -38.24 -11.47
CA GLU A 45 -23.15 -39.53 -11.55
C GLU A 45 -21.61 -39.38 -11.37
N VAL A 46 -21.02 -40.50 -10.93
CA VAL A 46 -19.58 -40.80 -10.77
C VAL A 46 -18.95 -41.15 -12.12
N THR A 47 -17.68 -40.78 -12.36
CA THR A 47 -16.83 -41.55 -13.27
C THR A 47 -15.36 -41.53 -12.83
N THR A 48 -14.88 -42.73 -12.46
CA THR A 48 -13.49 -43.18 -12.33
C THR A 48 -12.92 -43.59 -13.69
N GLU A 49 -11.65 -43.26 -13.98
CA GLU A 49 -10.70 -44.06 -14.79
C GLU A 49 -9.29 -43.46 -14.60
N THR A 50 -8.28 -44.10 -14.01
CA THR A 50 -7.46 -45.29 -14.35
C THR A 50 -6.04 -44.88 -14.77
N THR A 51 -5.06 -45.22 -13.93
CA THR A 51 -3.60 -45.23 -14.15
C THR A 51 -3.19 -46.34 -15.15
N PRO A 52 -2.05 -46.20 -15.86
CA PRO A 52 -0.87 -47.02 -15.52
C PRO A 52 0.43 -46.20 -15.59
N ALA A 53 1.31 -46.19 -14.59
CA ALA A 53 2.35 -47.19 -14.30
C ALA A 53 3.23 -47.54 -15.53
N VAL A 54 4.42 -46.93 -15.62
CA VAL A 54 5.55 -47.45 -16.39
C VAL A 54 6.80 -47.45 -15.51
N GLU A 55 7.18 -48.68 -15.18
CA GLU A 55 8.46 -49.30 -14.85
C GLU A 55 9.73 -48.46 -14.62
N THR A 56 10.21 -48.62 -13.38
CA THR A 56 11.59 -48.85 -12.95
C THR A 56 12.52 -49.50 -13.98
N THR A 57 13.68 -48.87 -14.24
CA THR A 57 14.91 -49.58 -14.59
C THR A 57 16.03 -49.18 -13.64
N VAL A 58 16.28 -50.07 -12.67
CA VAL A 58 17.51 -50.13 -11.87
C VAL A 58 18.62 -50.64 -12.78
N THR A 59 19.69 -49.87 -12.95
CA THR A 59 20.96 -50.40 -13.47
C THR A 59 22.02 -50.24 -12.41
N THR A 60 22.27 -51.32 -11.68
CA THR A 60 23.46 -51.50 -10.84
C THR A 60 24.64 -51.74 -11.75
N THR A 61 25.70 -50.94 -11.65
CA THR A 61 27.03 -51.30 -12.15
C THR A 61 28.08 -50.86 -11.15
N THR A 62 28.89 -51.84 -10.77
CA THR A 62 29.90 -51.87 -9.71
C THR A 62 31.21 -51.19 -10.15
N GLU A 63 31.89 -50.58 -9.17
CA GLU A 63 33.29 -50.11 -9.06
C GLU A 63 34.18 -50.01 -10.31
N ALA A 64 34.77 -48.81 -10.48
CA ALA A 64 36.19 -48.66 -10.76
C ALA A 64 36.72 -47.34 -10.17
N THR A 65 37.49 -47.45 -9.10
CA THR A 65 38.28 -46.38 -8.49
C THR A 65 39.29 -45.86 -9.50
N THR A 66 39.11 -44.62 -9.98
CA THR A 66 40.14 -43.91 -10.74
C THR A 66 40.35 -42.54 -10.11
N THR A 67 41.43 -42.42 -9.35
CA THR A 67 41.99 -41.16 -8.86
C THR A 67 42.40 -40.30 -10.06
N THR A 68 41.52 -39.38 -10.44
CA THR A 68 41.85 -38.29 -11.36
C THR A 68 41.75 -37.00 -10.56
N SER A 69 42.88 -36.34 -10.30
CA SER A 69 42.90 -34.99 -9.74
C SER A 69 42.17 -34.06 -10.69
N ALA A 70 40.89 -33.81 -10.41
CA ALA A 70 40.12 -32.75 -11.04
C ALA A 70 40.67 -31.42 -10.52
N THR A 71 41.45 -30.74 -11.35
CA THR A 71 41.68 -29.31 -11.20
C THR A 71 40.31 -28.65 -11.30
N THR A 72 39.76 -28.21 -10.16
CA THR A 72 38.55 -27.40 -10.14
C THR A 72 38.87 -26.06 -10.79
N THR A 73 38.66 -25.98 -12.10
CA THR A 73 38.40 -24.70 -12.77
C THR A 73 37.05 -24.23 -12.25
N THR A 74 37.07 -23.48 -11.15
CA THR A 74 35.92 -22.70 -10.72
C THR A 74 35.62 -21.72 -11.84
N ALA A 75 34.58 -22.00 -12.64
CA ALA A 75 34.01 -21.00 -13.52
C ALA A 75 33.68 -19.77 -12.65
N PRO A 76 34.04 -18.54 -13.07
CA PRO A 76 33.64 -17.37 -12.33
C PRO A 76 32.12 -17.43 -12.16
N ALA A 77 31.66 -17.30 -10.92
CA ALA A 77 30.24 -17.15 -10.64
C ALA A 77 29.70 -16.03 -11.54
N PRO A 78 28.47 -16.15 -12.09
CA PRO A 78 27.84 -15.07 -12.82
C PRO A 78 27.97 -13.80 -11.98
N ALA A 79 28.48 -12.72 -12.57
CA ALA A 79 28.51 -11.43 -11.91
C ALA A 79 27.08 -11.14 -11.44
N GLU A 80 26.91 -10.92 -10.14
CA GLU A 80 25.64 -10.45 -9.58
C GLU A 80 25.27 -9.19 -10.38
N PRO A 81 24.04 -9.08 -10.90
CA PRO A 81 23.64 -7.93 -11.71
C PRO A 81 23.97 -6.66 -10.93
N GLU A 82 24.57 -5.67 -11.61
CA GLU A 82 24.98 -4.42 -10.97
C GLU A 82 23.81 -3.85 -10.17
N LYS A 83 24.04 -3.66 -8.87
CA LYS A 83 23.02 -3.11 -7.98
C LYS A 83 22.75 -1.68 -8.40
N GLU A 84 21.59 -1.45 -8.97
CA GLU A 84 21.14 -0.08 -9.22
C GLU A 84 21.06 0.67 -7.88
N GLU A 85 21.82 1.77 -7.78
CA GLU A 85 21.84 2.64 -6.62
C GLU A 85 20.51 3.41 -6.49
N PHE A 86 19.98 3.50 -5.27
CA PHE A 86 18.80 4.31 -5.00
C PHE A 86 19.10 5.80 -5.25
N LYS A 87 18.17 6.46 -5.95
CA LYS A 87 18.17 7.91 -6.13
C LYS A 87 16.88 8.46 -5.55
N LEU A 88 17.01 9.42 -4.64
CA LEU A 88 15.87 10.12 -4.07
C LEU A 88 15.21 11.00 -5.14
N ALA A 89 13.90 10.85 -5.34
CA ALA A 89 13.14 11.72 -6.22
C ALA A 89 13.09 13.15 -5.65
N GLU A 90 13.16 14.16 -6.54
CA GLU A 90 13.13 15.56 -6.13
C GLU A 90 11.81 15.89 -5.43
N GLY A 91 11.87 16.62 -4.31
CA GLY A 91 10.70 17.01 -3.52
C GLY A 91 10.29 16.04 -2.41
N LEU A 92 10.86 14.82 -2.37
CA LEU A 92 10.70 13.91 -1.24
C LEU A 92 11.71 14.20 -0.12
N SER A 93 11.37 13.80 1.12
CA SER A 93 12.22 14.03 2.29
C SER A 93 13.50 13.18 2.25
N GLU A 94 14.62 13.74 2.73
CA GLU A 94 15.86 13.00 2.95
C GLU A 94 15.77 12.04 4.15
N LYS A 95 14.81 12.26 5.05
CA LYS A 95 14.52 11.36 6.16
C LYS A 95 13.48 10.34 5.74
N TYR A 96 13.70 9.06 6.06
CA TYR A 96 12.74 7.98 5.78
C TYR A 96 11.46 8.12 6.61
N VAL A 97 11.60 8.54 7.87
CA VAL A 97 10.48 8.88 8.75
C VAL A 97 10.40 10.38 8.90
N ASP A 98 9.46 10.99 8.18
CA ASP A 98 9.16 12.42 8.23
C ASP A 98 7.66 12.61 8.04
N PHE A 99 6.94 12.75 9.17
CA PHE A 99 5.49 12.92 9.13
C PHE A 99 5.05 14.26 8.55
N ASP A 100 5.88 15.31 8.63
CA ASP A 100 5.55 16.63 8.08
C ASP A 100 5.64 16.64 6.54
N ASN A 101 6.44 15.74 5.96
CA ASN A 101 6.66 15.60 4.53
C ASN A 101 6.35 14.18 4.02
N MET A 102 5.41 13.48 4.67
CA MET A 102 4.99 12.15 4.25
C MET A 102 4.25 12.27 2.90
N ALA A 103 4.87 11.74 1.84
CA ALA A 103 4.40 11.91 0.48
C ALA A 103 4.87 10.80 -0.46
N LEU A 104 4.20 10.70 -1.61
CA LEU A 104 4.61 9.92 -2.77
C LEU A 104 5.05 10.87 -3.88
N GLU A 105 5.92 10.41 -4.77
CA GLU A 105 6.26 11.12 -6.01
C GLU A 105 5.86 10.29 -7.23
N CYS A 106 5.34 10.93 -8.27
CA CYS A 106 5.18 10.32 -9.58
C CYS A 106 5.18 11.41 -10.66
N ASN A 107 5.93 11.22 -11.74
CA ASN A 107 6.01 12.15 -12.88
C ASN A 107 6.39 13.60 -12.49
N GLY A 108 7.19 13.79 -11.44
CA GLY A 108 7.59 15.08 -10.89
C GLY A 108 6.55 15.74 -9.99
N HIS A 109 5.44 15.07 -9.69
CA HIS A 109 4.39 15.55 -8.79
C HIS A 109 4.51 14.90 -7.41
N ILE A 110 4.32 15.71 -6.36
CA ILE A 110 4.34 15.26 -4.96
C ILE A 110 2.90 15.14 -4.44
N PHE A 111 2.55 13.95 -3.95
CA PHE A 111 1.24 13.64 -3.38
C PHE A 111 1.37 13.45 -1.87
N LYS A 112 0.98 14.46 -1.11
CA LYS A 112 1.04 14.44 0.36
C LYS A 112 -0.10 13.64 0.96
N PHE A 113 0.21 12.85 1.98
CA PHE A 113 -0.79 12.11 2.75
C PHE A 113 -1.67 13.07 3.54
N GLY A 114 -2.98 12.80 3.57
CA GLY A 114 -3.98 13.67 4.20
C GLY A 114 -4.32 14.93 3.39
N GLU A 115 -3.76 15.10 2.19
CA GLU A 115 -4.03 16.24 1.30
C GLU A 115 -4.39 15.81 -0.14
N ALA A 116 -3.55 14.98 -0.77
CA ALA A 116 -3.72 14.60 -2.17
C ALA A 116 -4.97 13.73 -2.38
N THR A 117 -5.73 14.03 -3.43
CA THR A 117 -6.96 13.32 -3.79
C THR A 117 -6.72 12.28 -4.88
N VAL A 118 -7.66 11.35 -5.05
CA VAL A 118 -7.70 10.46 -6.22
C VAL A 118 -7.61 11.28 -7.52
N GLN A 119 -8.35 12.39 -7.63
CA GLN A 119 -8.32 13.25 -8.81
C GLN A 119 -6.93 13.85 -9.08
N ASP A 120 -6.20 14.28 -8.04
CA ASP A 120 -4.85 14.82 -8.21
C ASP A 120 -3.90 13.79 -8.84
N LEU A 121 -3.99 12.52 -8.42
CA LEU A 121 -3.18 11.45 -8.99
C LEU A 121 -3.56 11.17 -10.46
N LEU A 122 -4.85 11.15 -10.78
CA LEU A 122 -5.34 10.98 -12.15
C LEU A 122 -4.91 12.13 -13.06
N ASP A 123 -4.98 13.38 -12.58
CA ASP A 123 -4.58 14.58 -13.33
C ASP A 123 -3.07 14.61 -13.62
N ALA A 124 -2.25 14.04 -12.73
CA ALA A 124 -0.82 13.84 -12.94
C ALA A 124 -0.47 12.61 -13.80
N GLY A 125 -1.49 11.90 -14.31
CA GLY A 125 -1.32 10.74 -15.19
C GLY A 125 -0.87 9.47 -14.47
N VAL A 126 -1.10 9.35 -13.15
CA VAL A 126 -0.83 8.12 -12.41
C VAL A 126 -1.81 7.03 -12.85
N GLU A 127 -1.28 5.88 -13.27
CA GLU A 127 -2.09 4.71 -13.60
C GLU A 127 -2.56 4.01 -12.31
N LEU A 128 -3.81 4.27 -11.92
CA LEU A 128 -4.48 3.62 -10.80
C LEU A 128 -5.20 2.35 -11.29
N PHE A 129 -4.85 1.21 -10.71
CA PHE A 129 -5.55 -0.06 -10.96
C PHE A 129 -6.60 -0.27 -9.89
N SER A 130 -7.85 0.04 -10.20
CA SER A 130 -9.00 -0.13 -9.31
C SER A 130 -10.25 -0.31 -10.16
N ASP A 131 -11.12 -1.23 -9.76
CA ASP A 131 -12.48 -1.36 -10.29
C ASP A 131 -13.44 -0.33 -9.68
N GLU A 132 -13.07 0.31 -8.58
CA GLU A 132 -13.88 1.31 -7.87
C GLU A 132 -13.84 2.70 -8.54
N LEU A 133 -12.91 2.93 -9.47
CA LEU A 133 -12.75 4.21 -10.18
C LEU A 133 -13.54 4.30 -11.50
N ASP A 134 -14.07 3.18 -11.98
CA ASP A 134 -14.66 3.07 -13.32
C ASP A 134 -16.14 3.48 -13.40
N ASP A 135 -16.80 3.74 -12.27
CA ASP A 135 -18.23 4.02 -12.24
C ASP A 135 -18.53 5.32 -11.47
N ASP A 136 -19.47 6.14 -11.97
CA ASP A 136 -20.03 7.31 -11.25
C ASP A 136 -20.84 6.86 -10.00
N HIS A 137 -20.57 5.66 -9.48
CA HIS A 137 -21.24 5.07 -8.36
C HIS A 137 -21.00 5.93 -7.12
N VAL A 138 -22.03 6.67 -6.76
CA VAL A 138 -22.30 7.14 -5.39
C VAL A 138 -22.55 5.91 -4.53
N ALA A 139 -21.49 5.14 -4.28
CA ALA A 139 -21.49 4.08 -3.32
C ALA A 139 -20.80 4.63 -2.08
N TYR A 140 -21.51 4.49 -0.97
CA TYR A 140 -21.20 4.91 0.38
C TYR A 140 -19.98 4.12 0.88
N TYR A 141 -18.81 4.35 0.31
CA TYR A 141 -17.58 3.66 0.69
C TYR A 141 -16.92 4.38 1.88
N ASP A 142 -16.49 3.59 2.86
CA ASP A 142 -15.63 4.08 3.94
C ASP A 142 -14.23 4.45 3.41
N ASP A 143 -13.81 3.86 2.27
CA ASP A 143 -12.56 4.13 1.55
C ASP A 143 -12.57 3.66 0.08
N VAL A 144 -11.68 4.22 -0.75
CA VAL A 144 -11.38 3.79 -2.13
C VAL A 144 -10.03 3.07 -2.14
N GLU A 145 -9.96 1.87 -2.70
CA GLU A 145 -8.74 1.09 -2.87
C GLU A 145 -8.24 1.11 -4.32
N ALA A 146 -6.94 1.29 -4.50
CA ALA A 146 -6.30 1.20 -5.80
C ALA A 146 -4.89 0.62 -5.68
N GLN A 147 -4.36 0.09 -6.77
CA GLN A 147 -2.94 -0.24 -6.87
C GLN A 147 -2.21 0.70 -7.81
N VAL A 148 -0.90 0.84 -7.59
CA VAL A 148 0.04 1.56 -8.46
C VAL A 148 1.27 0.72 -8.70
N LYS A 149 1.94 0.97 -9.83
CA LYS A 149 3.27 0.40 -10.09
C LYS A 149 4.33 1.20 -9.36
N VAL A 150 5.28 0.47 -8.77
CA VAL A 150 6.50 1.00 -8.16
C VAL A 150 7.68 0.73 -9.08
N ASN A 151 7.73 -0.49 -9.64
CA ASN A 151 8.56 -0.87 -10.78
C ASN A 151 7.78 -1.91 -11.62
N ASP A 152 8.43 -2.51 -12.63
CA ASP A 152 7.80 -3.51 -13.51
C ASP A 152 7.31 -4.78 -12.79
N THR A 153 7.82 -5.05 -11.58
CA THR A 153 7.57 -6.27 -10.82
C THR A 153 6.79 -6.04 -9.53
N ILE A 154 6.81 -4.81 -9.01
CA ILE A 154 6.26 -4.49 -7.69
C ILE A 154 5.12 -3.48 -7.83
N ARG A 155 4.02 -3.80 -7.16
CA ARG A 155 2.87 -2.91 -6.97
C ARG A 155 2.77 -2.50 -5.51
N ALA A 156 2.20 -1.32 -5.29
CA ALA A 156 1.80 -0.85 -3.98
C ALA A 156 0.28 -0.65 -3.96
N ASP A 157 -0.31 -0.92 -2.80
CA ASP A 157 -1.70 -0.64 -2.50
C ASP A 157 -1.80 0.80 -1.97
N LEU A 158 -2.74 1.55 -2.53
CA LEU A 158 -3.18 2.86 -2.06
C LEU A 158 -4.57 2.70 -1.49
N THR A 159 -4.84 3.42 -0.41
CA THR A 159 -6.19 3.62 0.07
C THR A 159 -6.43 5.12 0.19
N PHE A 160 -7.65 5.54 -0.13
CA PHE A 160 -8.13 6.91 -0.05
C PHE A 160 -9.38 6.96 0.82
N ALA A 161 -9.50 7.91 1.73
CA ALA A 161 -10.65 8.01 2.63
C ALA A 161 -11.39 9.33 2.44
N PRO A 162 -12.70 9.39 2.71
CA PRO A 162 -13.41 10.66 2.80
C PRO A 162 -12.83 11.47 3.96
N TRP A 163 -12.19 12.59 3.63
CA TRP A 163 -11.61 13.50 4.62
C TRP A 163 -12.62 14.58 5.07
N SER A 164 -13.62 14.82 4.24
CA SER A 164 -14.78 15.68 4.49
C SER A 164 -16.07 14.92 4.17
N GLU A 165 -17.24 15.56 4.29
CA GLU A 165 -18.56 15.02 3.93
C GLU A 165 -18.75 14.74 2.42
N SER A 166 -17.67 14.68 1.62
CA SER A 166 -17.75 14.43 0.18
C SER A 166 -18.12 12.97 -0.10
N SER A 167 -19.12 12.78 -0.96
CA SER A 167 -19.63 11.46 -1.36
C SER A 167 -19.06 10.96 -2.70
N ASN A 168 -17.94 11.52 -3.15
CA ASN A 168 -17.34 11.25 -4.46
C ASN A 168 -15.97 10.60 -4.29
N ALA A 169 -15.76 9.42 -4.90
CA ALA A 169 -14.52 8.67 -4.88
C ALA A 169 -13.31 9.51 -5.35
N ARG A 170 -13.52 10.42 -6.32
CA ARG A 170 -12.45 11.28 -6.85
C ARG A 170 -11.94 12.32 -5.85
N ASP A 171 -12.78 12.68 -4.88
CA ASP A 171 -12.44 13.64 -3.81
C ASP A 171 -11.87 12.92 -2.56
N CYS A 172 -11.83 11.58 -2.54
CA CYS A 172 -11.22 10.84 -1.46
C CYS A 172 -9.72 11.12 -1.39
N VAL A 173 -9.22 11.28 -0.16
CA VAL A 173 -7.86 11.74 0.14
C VAL A 173 -6.96 10.56 0.46
N LEU A 174 -5.76 10.56 -0.12
CA LEU A 174 -4.71 9.58 0.11
C LEU A 174 -4.39 9.52 1.60
N TRP A 175 -4.67 8.38 2.21
CA TRP A 175 -4.42 8.20 3.64
C TRP A 175 -3.56 6.98 3.94
N ARG A 176 -3.47 5.99 3.04
CA ARG A 176 -2.68 4.78 3.26
C ARG A 176 -1.88 4.37 2.02
N PHE A 177 -0.67 3.90 2.24
CA PHE A 177 0.19 3.28 1.23
C PHE A 177 0.83 2.04 1.82
N LYS A 178 0.81 0.94 1.07
CA LYS A 178 1.45 -0.31 1.48
C LYS A 178 2.15 -0.95 0.30
N ILE A 179 3.39 -1.35 0.49
CA ILE A 179 4.15 -2.14 -0.49
C ILE A 179 4.65 -3.41 0.18
N ASN A 180 4.37 -4.54 -0.45
CA ASN A 180 4.89 -5.85 -0.04
C ASN A 180 5.99 -6.27 -1.02
N LEU A 181 7.20 -6.43 -0.49
CA LEU A 181 8.40 -6.77 -1.26
C LEU A 181 8.63 -8.29 -1.29
N ILE A 182 7.89 -9.04 -0.47
CA ILE A 182 7.85 -10.49 -0.45
C ILE A 182 6.44 -10.98 -0.81
N ASN A 183 6.35 -11.95 -1.72
CA ASN A 183 5.07 -12.57 -2.09
C ASN A 183 4.58 -13.57 -1.04
N SER A 184 5.49 -14.13 -0.25
CA SER A 184 5.21 -15.11 0.79
C SER A 184 6.28 -15.03 1.89
N PRO A 185 5.93 -15.34 3.16
CA PRO A 185 6.86 -15.35 4.29
C PRO A 185 8.02 -16.35 4.19
N TYR A 186 8.13 -17.11 3.10
CA TYR A 186 9.25 -18.03 2.86
C TYR A 186 9.95 -17.77 1.52
N ASP A 187 9.48 -16.79 0.76
CA ASP A 187 10.09 -16.45 -0.51
C ASP A 187 11.36 -15.62 -0.26
N LYS A 188 12.35 -15.84 -1.12
CA LYS A 188 13.46 -14.89 -1.20
C LYS A 188 12.92 -13.58 -1.73
N VAL A 189 13.29 -12.48 -1.09
CA VAL A 189 12.99 -11.15 -1.61
C VAL A 189 13.62 -11.05 -3.00
N THR A 190 12.77 -11.01 -4.03
CA THR A 190 13.22 -10.85 -5.41
C THR A 190 13.18 -9.37 -5.72
N TRP A 191 14.31 -8.73 -5.48
CA TRP A 191 14.48 -7.32 -5.76
C TRP A 191 14.56 -7.10 -7.26
N GLY A 192 13.61 -6.33 -7.81
CA GLY A 192 13.81 -5.64 -9.07
C GLY A 192 14.83 -4.51 -8.95
N THR A 193 14.79 -3.59 -9.92
CA THR A 193 15.30 -2.22 -9.77
C THR A 193 14.61 -1.51 -8.58
N ASN A 194 15.07 -0.33 -8.16
CA ASN A 194 14.33 0.42 -7.13
C ASN A 194 12.98 0.88 -7.70
N TYR A 195 12.88 2.15 -8.06
CA TYR A 195 11.67 2.76 -8.59
C TYR A 195 11.80 2.93 -10.10
N GLY A 196 10.76 2.56 -10.84
CA GLY A 196 10.73 2.68 -12.29
C GLY A 196 10.55 4.13 -12.74
N GLU A 197 11.00 4.43 -13.97
CA GLU A 197 10.71 5.71 -14.61
C GLU A 197 9.19 5.85 -14.83
N GLY A 198 8.63 7.00 -14.46
CA GLY A 198 7.20 7.28 -14.57
C GLY A 198 6.30 6.44 -13.65
N MET A 199 6.87 5.83 -12.61
CA MET A 199 6.15 5.04 -11.61
C MET A 199 6.09 5.78 -10.27
N VAL A 200 5.48 5.18 -9.24
CA VAL A 200 5.36 5.80 -7.92
C VAL A 200 6.63 5.57 -7.11
N HIS A 201 7.19 6.65 -6.56
CA HIS A 201 8.40 6.68 -5.74
C HIS A 201 8.06 7.02 -4.29
N THR A 202 8.83 6.44 -3.38
CA THR A 202 8.92 6.92 -1.99
C THR A 202 10.35 7.34 -1.70
N ASN A 203 10.56 8.02 -0.57
CA ASN A 203 11.87 8.39 -0.04
C ASN A 203 12.68 7.18 0.47
N ILE A 204 12.11 5.98 0.48
CA ILE A 204 12.71 4.79 1.09
C ILE A 204 13.37 3.92 0.02
N PRO A 205 14.67 3.59 0.14
CA PRO A 205 15.29 2.58 -0.69
C PRO A 205 14.62 1.22 -0.47
N LEU A 206 14.26 0.50 -1.55
CA LEU A 206 13.59 -0.81 -1.40
C LEU A 206 14.50 -1.87 -0.77
N ARG A 207 15.82 -1.66 -0.77
CA ARG A 207 16.83 -2.52 -0.13
C ARG A 207 17.30 -2.02 1.25
N LEU A 208 16.60 -1.05 1.84
CA LEU A 208 16.94 -0.45 3.12
C LEU A 208 17.18 -1.53 4.19
N LYS A 209 18.21 -1.32 5.02
CA LYS A 209 18.48 -2.14 6.21
C LYS A 209 18.01 -1.44 7.48
N LYS A 210 17.68 -2.23 8.48
CA LYS A 210 17.22 -1.74 9.79
C LYS A 210 18.22 -0.75 10.43
N ASP A 211 19.51 -1.03 10.37
CA ASP A 211 20.51 -0.13 10.97
C ASP A 211 20.62 1.20 10.20
N GLU A 212 20.39 1.19 8.88
CA GLU A 212 20.31 2.41 8.05
C GLU A 212 19.04 3.21 8.37
N LEU A 213 17.91 2.52 8.59
CA LEU A 213 16.66 3.13 9.04
C LEU A 213 16.87 3.88 10.37
N ILE A 214 17.42 3.20 11.38
CA ILE A 214 17.64 3.80 12.70
C ILE A 214 18.65 4.96 12.62
N ALA A 215 19.71 4.83 11.83
CA ALA A 215 20.69 5.89 11.64
C ALA A 215 20.09 7.15 10.99
N ASN A 216 19.18 6.98 10.03
CA ASN A 216 18.53 8.07 9.32
C ASN A 216 17.37 8.70 10.12
N SER A 217 16.54 7.87 10.74
CA SER A 217 15.23 8.25 11.29
C SER A 217 15.14 8.22 12.82
N GLY A 218 16.17 7.72 13.49
CA GLY A 218 16.17 7.52 14.94
C GLY A 218 15.46 6.24 15.38
N GLU A 219 15.37 6.06 16.69
CA GLU A 219 14.76 4.87 17.29
C GLU A 219 13.24 4.84 17.06
N PRO A 220 12.66 3.69 16.67
CA PRO A 220 11.22 3.53 16.57
C PRO A 220 10.55 3.65 17.95
N VAL A 221 9.27 4.06 17.96
CA VAL A 221 8.49 4.12 19.20
C VAL A 221 8.15 2.73 19.73
N ASP A 222 8.05 1.77 18.82
CA ASP A 222 7.84 0.36 19.12
C ASP A 222 8.62 -0.53 18.15
N MET A 223 9.24 -1.57 18.70
CA MET A 223 10.00 -2.55 17.93
C MET A 223 9.78 -3.93 18.53
N HIS A 224 9.14 -4.80 17.77
CA HIS A 224 8.75 -6.13 18.24
C HIS A 224 8.83 -7.18 17.12
N SER A 225 8.87 -8.45 17.50
CA SER A 225 8.83 -9.54 16.53
C SER A 225 7.43 -9.65 15.94
N GLY A 226 7.34 -9.78 14.61
CA GLY A 226 6.08 -10.04 13.94
C GLY A 226 5.54 -11.45 14.24
N SER A 227 4.32 -11.73 13.77
CA SER A 227 3.66 -13.04 13.95
C SER A 227 4.40 -14.19 13.25
N ILE A 228 5.24 -13.86 12.26
CA ILE A 228 6.01 -14.82 11.46
C ILE A 228 7.45 -14.82 11.98
N GLY A 229 7.99 -16.01 12.28
CA GLY A 229 9.36 -16.15 12.77
C GLY A 229 10.38 -15.54 11.81
N GLY A 230 11.30 -14.73 12.35
CA GLY A 230 12.28 -13.97 11.56
C GLY A 230 11.82 -12.57 11.16
N SER A 231 10.56 -12.20 11.45
CA SER A 231 10.03 -10.86 11.20
C SER A 231 10.32 -9.92 12.37
N LEU A 232 10.76 -8.72 12.06
CA LEU A 232 10.93 -7.61 12.99
C LEU A 232 10.13 -6.42 12.46
N ILE A 233 9.29 -5.85 13.31
CA ILE A 233 8.47 -4.68 12.99
C ILE A 233 9.11 -3.47 13.69
N CYS A 234 9.30 -2.38 12.94
CA CYS A 234 9.76 -1.09 13.44
C CYS A 234 8.67 -0.05 13.16
N LYS A 235 8.04 0.46 14.21
CA LYS A 235 6.89 1.36 14.13
C LYS A 235 7.25 2.75 14.63
N TYR A 236 6.85 3.75 13.85
CA TYR A 236 6.93 5.16 14.18
C TYR A 236 5.53 5.74 14.18
N THR A 237 5.23 6.65 15.11
CA THR A 237 3.90 7.28 15.18
C THR A 237 3.98 8.77 15.42
N ALA A 238 3.02 9.50 14.89
CA ALA A 238 2.78 10.92 15.16
C ALA A 238 1.27 11.14 15.43
N PRO A 239 0.85 12.35 15.88
CA PRO A 239 -0.57 12.68 15.91
C PRO A 239 -1.24 12.45 14.54
N SER A 240 -2.48 12.00 14.56
CA SER A 240 -3.29 11.79 13.35
C SER A 240 -3.39 13.06 12.51
N PHE A 241 -3.27 12.92 11.19
CA PHE A 241 -3.38 14.08 10.28
C PHE A 241 -4.83 14.58 10.20
N LYS A 242 -5.81 13.69 10.39
CA LYS A 242 -7.24 14.02 10.35
C LYS A 242 -7.75 14.60 11.67
N THR A 243 -7.19 14.13 12.78
CA THR A 243 -7.69 14.33 14.15
C THR A 243 -6.51 14.45 15.13
N PRO A 244 -5.69 15.51 15.02
CA PRO A 244 -4.43 15.62 15.77
C PRO A 244 -4.63 15.72 17.29
N ASP A 245 -5.81 16.18 17.74
CA ASP A 245 -6.15 16.34 19.15
C ASP A 245 -6.66 15.04 19.82
N ARG A 246 -6.77 13.94 19.08
CA ARG A 246 -7.26 12.65 19.58
C ARG A 246 -6.11 11.70 19.88
N ASP A 247 -5.94 11.36 21.16
CA ASP A 247 -4.86 10.46 21.61
C ASP A 247 -5.02 9.00 21.16
N ASP A 248 -6.25 8.60 20.83
CA ASP A 248 -6.62 7.26 20.32
C ASP A 248 -6.44 7.12 18.80
N GLN A 249 -5.97 8.17 18.12
CA GLN A 249 -5.79 8.18 16.67
C GLN A 249 -4.42 8.73 16.26
N ARG A 250 -3.70 8.05 15.38
CA ARG A 250 -2.30 8.39 15.05
C ARG A 250 -1.98 8.24 13.57
N ALA A 251 -1.02 9.02 13.09
CA ALA A 251 -0.32 8.69 11.86
C ALA A 251 0.77 7.66 12.17
N GLU A 252 1.09 6.82 11.19
CA GLU A 252 1.96 5.68 11.34
C GLU A 252 2.87 5.49 10.13
N ILE A 253 4.14 5.21 10.40
CA ILE A 253 5.07 4.66 9.42
C ILE A 253 5.63 3.37 10.02
N GLU A 254 5.40 2.26 9.34
CA GLU A 254 5.84 0.93 9.78
C GLU A 254 6.74 0.29 8.73
N PHE A 255 7.83 -0.31 9.20
CA PHE A 255 8.73 -1.13 8.41
C PHE A 255 8.73 -2.54 8.98
N THR A 256 8.44 -3.52 8.13
CA THR A 256 8.64 -4.93 8.48
C THR A 256 9.91 -5.42 7.79
N PHE A 257 10.83 -5.98 8.56
CA PHE A 257 12.01 -6.68 8.08
C PHE A 257 11.84 -8.17 8.26
N TYR A 258 12.11 -8.97 7.23
CA TYR A 258 12.13 -10.42 7.29
C TYR A 258 13.55 -10.93 7.11
N ASN A 259 14.10 -11.62 8.12
CA ASN A 259 15.49 -12.10 8.12
C ASN A 259 16.54 -11.00 7.81
N GLY A 260 16.24 -9.75 8.16
CA GLY A 260 17.11 -8.59 7.93
C GLY A 260 16.98 -7.92 6.55
N ASP A 261 16.07 -8.40 5.70
CA ASP A 261 15.67 -7.75 4.45
C ASP A 261 14.35 -6.99 4.66
N LEU A 262 14.21 -5.82 4.07
CA LEU A 262 12.93 -5.09 4.09
C LEU A 262 11.86 -5.94 3.38
N ALA A 263 10.71 -6.09 4.01
CA ALA A 263 9.62 -6.93 3.51
C ALA A 263 8.36 -6.12 3.24
N THR A 264 8.07 -5.13 4.09
CA THR A 264 6.91 -4.25 3.93
C THR A 264 7.28 -2.84 4.34
N ILE A 265 6.78 -1.86 3.58
CA ILE A 265 6.69 -0.46 4.00
C ILE A 265 5.20 -0.13 4.08
N PHE A 266 4.81 0.53 5.16
CA PHE A 266 3.45 0.95 5.39
C PHE A 266 3.43 2.39 5.88
N PHE A 267 2.62 3.23 5.21
CA PHE A 267 2.31 4.59 5.63
C PHE A 267 0.81 4.69 5.91
N SER A 268 0.44 5.33 7.00
CA SER A 268 -0.93 5.72 7.28
C SER A 268 -0.98 7.13 7.89
N ALA A 269 -1.82 7.99 7.34
CA ALA A 269 -2.08 9.33 7.85
C ALA A 269 -2.97 9.31 9.10
N HIS A 270 -3.70 8.20 9.31
CA HIS A 270 -4.70 8.06 10.36
C HIS A 270 -5.03 6.58 10.62
N GLU A 271 -4.72 6.10 11.82
CA GLU A 271 -5.10 4.80 12.36
C GLU A 271 -5.79 4.98 13.71
N THR A 272 -6.80 4.16 13.98
CA THR A 272 -7.42 4.09 15.32
C THR A 272 -6.70 3.02 16.14
N GLN A 273 -6.28 3.37 17.35
CA GLN A 273 -5.71 2.42 18.30
C GLN A 273 -6.83 1.77 19.11
N TYR A 274 -6.84 0.43 19.16
CA TYR A 274 -7.80 -0.38 19.94
C TYR A 274 -7.17 -0.93 21.22
#